data_AF-A0A1G0RJB0-F1
#
_entry.id   AF-A0A1G0RJB0-F1
#
_cell.length_a   1.000
_cell.length_b   1.000
_cell.length_c   1.000
_cell.angle_alpha   90.00
_cell.angle_beta   90.00
_cell.angle_gamma   90.00
#
_symmetry.space_group_name_H-M   'P 1'
#
loop_
_entity.id
_entity.type
_entity.pdbx_description
1 polymer ?
#
loop_
_entity_poly.entity_id
_entity_poly.type
_entity_poly.pdbx_seq_one_letter_code
_entity_poly.pdbx_strand_id
1 'polypeptide(L)'
;MSYNTAILKQKAIDAIEKNKLIFVEDICAYIGINKGTFYNHFPVEFDDFNELTDMLEKNKIQLKTAIRKKWFDSDRDTGLMALYKLCSTPEEHKKLQQNYTDHTSAGTQLQLIDPFTQIRKNHGINEQTETGD
;
A
#
# COMPACT_ATOMS: atom_id res chain seq x y z
N MET A 1 16.61 -28.11 9.35
CA MET A 1 15.40 -28.94 9.36
C MET A 1 14.81 -28.88 7.97
N SER A 2 14.72 -30.01 7.27
CA SER A 2 14.12 -30.04 5.93
C SER A 2 12.60 -30.04 6.11
N TYR A 3 11.95 -28.91 5.86
CA TYR A 3 10.50 -28.84 5.90
C TYR A 3 9.94 -29.50 4.65
N ASN A 4 8.90 -30.32 4.81
CA ASN A 4 8.18 -30.87 3.68
C ASN A 4 7.28 -29.76 3.08
N THR A 5 7.54 -29.38 1.83
CA THR A 5 6.83 -28.32 1.09
C THR A 5 5.33 -28.57 1.04
N ALA A 6 4.89 -29.81 0.85
CA ALA A 6 3.46 -30.15 0.79
C ALA A 6 2.74 -29.90 2.13
N ILE A 7 3.40 -30.22 3.26
CA ILE A 7 2.84 -29.99 4.60
C ILE A 7 2.78 -28.49 4.89
N LEU A 8 3.80 -27.73 4.47
CA LEU A 8 3.80 -26.28 4.61
C LEU A 8 2.68 -25.63 3.80
N LYS A 9 2.42 -26.11 2.57
CA LYS A 9 1.36 -25.59 1.70
C LYS A 9 0.00 -25.77 2.35
N GLN A 10 -0.31 -26.97 2.85
CA GLN A 10 -1.58 -27.22 3.51
C GLN A 10 -1.76 -26.35 4.76
N LYS A 11 -0.71 -26.20 5.58
CA LYS A 11 -0.76 -25.32 6.75
C LYS A 11 -0.97 -23.85 6.37
N ALA A 12 -0.39 -23.40 5.27
CA ALA A 12 -0.59 -22.05 4.76
C ALA A 12 -2.04 -21.83 4.32
N ILE A 13 -2.61 -22.73 3.51
CA ILE A 13 -4.00 -22.69 3.06
C ILE A 13 -4.95 -22.66 4.26
N ASP A 14 -4.79 -23.59 5.21
CA ASP A 14 -5.61 -23.67 6.42
C ASP A 14 -5.53 -22.39 7.26
N ALA A 15 -4.34 -21.79 7.38
CA ALA A 15 -4.14 -20.55 8.12
C ALA A 15 -4.81 -19.35 7.42
N ILE A 16 -4.73 -19.28 6.10
CA ILE A 16 -5.34 -18.22 5.28
C ILE A 16 -6.87 -18.25 5.42
N GLU A 17 -7.49 -19.43 5.33
CA GLU A 17 -8.94 -19.57 5.41
C GLU A 17 -9.49 -19.30 6.81
N LYS A 18 -8.86 -19.87 7.86
CA LYS A 18 -9.35 -19.73 9.24
C LYS A 18 -9.22 -18.31 9.77
N ASN A 19 -8.11 -17.64 9.47
CA ASN A 19 -7.80 -16.33 10.05
C ASN A 19 -8.04 -15.16 9.08
N LYS A 20 -8.50 -15.44 7.85
CA LYS A 20 -8.71 -14.44 6.78
C LYS A 20 -7.48 -13.57 6.57
N LEU A 21 -6.31 -14.21 6.49
CA LEU A 21 -5.03 -13.53 6.35
C LEU A 21 -4.99 -12.72 5.05
N ILE A 22 -4.31 -11.59 5.10
CA ILE A 22 -4.16 -10.65 3.98
C ILE A 22 -2.69 -10.40 3.60
N PHE A 23 -1.75 -10.80 4.47
CA PHE A 23 -0.31 -10.60 4.27
C PHE A 23 0.45 -11.93 4.37
N VAL A 24 1.53 -12.05 3.60
CA VAL A 24 2.41 -13.23 3.61
C VAL A 24 3.18 -13.32 4.93
N GLU A 25 3.48 -12.17 5.52
CA GLU A 25 4.05 -12.03 6.86
C GLU A 25 3.26 -12.80 7.91
N ASP A 26 1.93 -12.66 7.87
CA ASP A 26 1.07 -13.29 8.84
C ASP A 26 1.05 -14.80 8.62
N ILE A 27 1.03 -15.27 7.36
CA ILE A 27 1.16 -16.70 7.04
C ILE A 27 2.45 -17.26 7.66
N CYS A 28 3.58 -16.56 7.47
CA CYS A 28 4.87 -16.96 8.02
C CYS A 28 4.83 -17.05 9.55
N ALA A 29 4.22 -16.07 10.22
CA ALA A 29 4.05 -16.07 11.67
C ALA A 29 3.18 -17.23 12.17
N TYR A 30 2.10 -17.57 11.47
CA TYR A 30 1.19 -18.67 11.82
C TYR A 30 1.82 -20.05 11.61
N ILE A 31 2.63 -20.23 10.57
CA ILE A 31 3.32 -21.50 10.29
C ILE A 31 4.59 -21.64 11.15
N GLY A 32 5.13 -20.53 11.66
CA GLY A 32 6.35 -20.50 12.46
C GLY A 32 7.62 -20.56 11.61
N ILE A 33 7.60 -19.97 10.42
CA ILE A 33 8.75 -19.88 9.51
C ILE A 33 9.11 -18.43 9.24
N ASN A 34 10.37 -18.17 8.88
CA ASN A 34 10.78 -16.84 8.44
C ASN A 34 10.41 -16.64 6.95
N LYS A 35 10.38 -15.37 6.50
CA LYS A 35 10.05 -15.05 5.10
C LYS A 35 11.01 -15.68 4.09
N GLY A 36 12.32 -15.72 4.40
CA GLY A 36 13.32 -16.30 3.49
C GLY A 36 13.08 -17.79 3.23
N THR A 37 12.78 -18.55 4.28
CA THR A 37 12.39 -19.96 4.23
C THR A 37 11.08 -20.13 3.47
N PHE A 38 10.11 -19.23 3.65
CA PHE A 38 8.87 -19.25 2.86
C PHE A 38 9.16 -19.12 1.36
N TYR A 39 9.89 -18.09 0.93
CA TYR A 39 10.21 -17.90 -0.50
C TYR A 39 11.13 -18.98 -1.08
N ASN A 40 11.97 -19.62 -0.25
CA ASN A 40 12.77 -20.78 -0.67
C ASN A 40 11.89 -22.02 -0.96
N HIS A 41 10.80 -22.18 -0.21
CA HIS A 41 9.85 -23.30 -0.42
C HIS A 41 8.75 -22.97 -1.43
N PHE A 42 8.39 -21.70 -1.58
CA PHE A 42 7.39 -21.17 -2.51
C PHE A 42 8.01 -20.04 -3.33
N PRO A 43 8.79 -20.36 -4.37
CA PRO A 43 9.39 -19.35 -5.22
C PRO A 43 8.30 -18.66 -6.06
N VAL A 44 8.51 -17.39 -6.37
CA VAL A 44 7.51 -16.52 -7.02
C VAL A 44 7.04 -17.05 -8.38
N GLU A 45 7.87 -17.83 -9.05
CA GLU A 45 7.60 -18.37 -10.40
C GLU A 45 6.74 -19.66 -10.39
N PHE A 46 6.41 -20.20 -9.21
CA PHE A 46 5.63 -21.44 -9.09
C PHE A 46 4.14 -21.16 -8.90
N ASP A 47 3.32 -22.07 -9.45
CA ASP A 47 1.86 -22.02 -9.38
C ASP A 47 1.34 -22.00 -7.93
N ASP A 48 2.03 -22.72 -7.03
CA ASP A 48 1.72 -22.74 -5.60
C ASP A 48 1.79 -21.34 -4.95
N PHE A 49 2.74 -20.50 -5.37
CA PHE A 49 2.86 -19.14 -4.84
C PHE A 49 1.73 -18.24 -5.36
N ASN A 50 1.37 -18.39 -6.64
CA ASN A 50 0.25 -17.67 -7.25
C ASN A 50 -1.06 -18.04 -6.56
N GLU A 51 -1.30 -19.32 -6.30
CA GLU A 51 -2.50 -19.79 -5.59
C GLU A 51 -2.63 -19.14 -4.20
N LEU A 52 -1.55 -19.15 -3.39
CA LEU A 52 -1.55 -18.51 -2.08
C LEU A 52 -1.78 -17.00 -2.16
N THR A 53 -1.19 -16.35 -3.16
CA THR A 53 -1.35 -14.90 -3.39
C THR A 53 -2.78 -14.56 -3.81
N ASP A 54 -3.39 -15.37 -4.68
CA ASP A 54 -4.79 -15.22 -5.09
C ASP A 54 -5.74 -15.40 -3.91
N MET A 55 -5.47 -16.36 -3.00
CA MET A 55 -6.25 -16.52 -1.77
C MET A 55 -6.14 -15.29 -0.87
N LEU A 56 -4.94 -14.75 -0.68
CA LEU A 56 -4.73 -13.51 0.08
C LEU A 56 -5.48 -12.32 -0.55
N GLU A 57 -5.45 -12.20 -1.88
CA GLU A 57 -6.13 -11.11 -2.59
C GLU A 57 -7.66 -11.25 -2.50
N LYS A 58 -8.20 -12.48 -2.62
CA LYS A 58 -9.62 -12.76 -2.35
C LYS A 58 -10.02 -12.32 -0.95
N ASN A 59 -9.22 -12.64 0.07
CA ASN A 59 -9.47 -12.20 1.44
C ASN A 59 -9.44 -10.68 1.59
N LYS A 60 -8.48 -9.99 0.95
CA LYS A 60 -8.43 -8.51 0.94
C LYS A 60 -9.68 -7.91 0.29
N ILE A 61 -10.12 -8.44 -0.85
CA ILE A 61 -11.32 -7.97 -1.54
C ILE A 61 -12.55 -8.17 -0.64
N GLN A 62 -12.69 -9.34 -0.04
CA GLN A 62 -13.80 -9.63 0.89
C GLN A 62 -13.80 -8.68 2.09
N LEU A 63 -12.63 -8.44 2.71
CA LEU A 63 -12.50 -7.51 3.83
C LEU A 63 -12.88 -6.09 3.43
N LYS A 64 -12.37 -5.58 2.30
CA LYS A 64 -12.71 -4.26 1.77
C LYS A 64 -14.22 -4.13 1.53
N THR A 65 -14.84 -5.14 0.92
CA THR A 65 -16.30 -5.15 0.68
C THR A 65 -17.09 -5.19 1.98
N ALA A 66 -16.67 -5.99 2.96
CA ALA A 66 -17.31 -6.05 4.27
C ALA A 66 -17.22 -4.72 5.02
N ILE A 67 -16.07 -4.03 4.97
CA ILE A 67 -15.90 -2.70 5.57
C ILE A 67 -16.80 -1.68 4.88
N ARG A 68 -16.84 -1.64 3.55
CA ARG A 68 -17.72 -0.72 2.81
C ARG A 68 -19.19 -0.95 3.13
N LYS A 69 -19.62 -2.21 3.20
CA LYS A 69 -20.98 -2.56 3.62
C LYS A 69 -21.26 -2.06 5.04
N LYS A 70 -20.34 -2.31 5.97
CA LYS A 70 -20.47 -1.83 7.36
C LYS A 70 -20.53 -0.31 7.46
N TRP A 71 -19.79 0.43 6.63
CA TRP A 71 -19.86 1.90 6.59
C TRP A 71 -21.18 2.40 6.00
N PHE A 72 -21.67 1.73 4.97
CA PHE A 72 -22.96 2.05 4.36
C PHE A 72 -24.13 1.79 5.33
N ASP A 73 -24.10 0.65 6.03
CA ASP A 73 -25.13 0.26 7.00
C ASP A 73 -24.99 0.99 8.35
N SER A 74 -23.87 1.68 8.60
CA SER A 74 -23.65 2.35 9.88
C SER A 74 -24.33 3.71 9.97
N ASP A 75 -25.00 3.97 11.09
CA ASP A 75 -25.62 5.26 11.44
C ASP A 75 -24.59 6.31 11.92
N ARG A 76 -23.33 6.20 11.45
CA ARG A 76 -22.23 7.10 11.82
C ARG A 76 -21.80 7.89 10.60
N ASP A 77 -22.00 9.20 10.68
CA ASP A 77 -21.64 10.16 9.62
C ASP A 77 -20.19 10.06 9.16
N THR A 78 -19.27 9.69 10.05
CA THR A 78 -17.85 9.53 9.72
C THR A 78 -17.56 8.38 8.76
N GLY A 79 -18.28 7.26 8.88
CA GLY A 79 -18.14 6.10 7.99
C GLY A 79 -18.70 6.40 6.59
N LEU A 80 -19.86 7.05 6.53
CA LEU A 80 -20.48 7.49 5.29
C LEU A 80 -19.63 8.55 4.57
N MET A 81 -19.06 9.50 5.32
CA MET A 81 -18.13 10.50 4.81
C MET A 81 -16.86 9.86 4.22
N ALA A 82 -16.30 8.86 4.90
CA ALA A 82 -15.15 8.12 4.39
C ALA A 82 -15.48 7.35 3.11
N LEU A 83 -16.65 6.70 3.06
CA LEU A 83 -17.13 6.01 1.86
C LEU A 83 -17.32 6.97 0.69
N TYR A 84 -17.96 8.12 0.94
CA TYR A 84 -18.17 9.16 -0.08
C TYR A 84 -16.83 9.68 -0.62
N LYS A 85 -15.84 9.93 0.24
CA LYS A 85 -14.49 10.35 -0.16
C LYS A 85 -13.79 9.36 -1.10
N LEU A 86 -14.06 8.06 -0.98
CA LEU A 86 -13.48 7.04 -1.84
C LEU A 86 -14.17 6.96 -3.21
N CYS A 87 -15.44 7.35 -3.30
CA CYS A 87 -16.23 7.32 -4.53
C CYS A 87 -16.33 8.68 -5.23
N SER A 88 -15.99 9.76 -4.54
CA SER A 88 -16.10 11.13 -5.03
C SER A 88 -15.09 11.43 -6.13
N THR A 89 -15.48 12.29 -7.06
CA THR A 89 -14.55 12.89 -8.02
C THR A 89 -13.53 13.79 -7.31
N PRO A 90 -12.36 14.09 -7.93
CA PRO A 90 -11.37 14.98 -7.33
C PRO A 90 -11.93 16.35 -6.94
N GLU A 91 -12.87 16.91 -7.72
CA GLU A 91 -13.49 18.20 -7.40
C GLU A 91 -14.38 18.14 -6.14
N GLU A 92 -15.22 17.11 -6.02
CA GLU A 92 -16.05 16.89 -4.84
C GLU A 92 -15.18 16.62 -3.62
N HIS A 93 -14.11 15.83 -3.78
CA HIS A 93 -13.16 15.55 -2.71
C HIS A 93 -12.48 16.82 -2.19
N LYS A 94 -12.16 17.78 -3.07
CA LYS A 94 -11.61 19.10 -2.69
C LYS A 94 -12.63 19.93 -1.91
N LYS A 95 -13.87 20.00 -2.38
CA LYS A 95 -14.95 20.78 -1.75
C LYS A 95 -15.35 20.24 -0.38
N LEU A 96 -15.20 18.93 -0.18
CA LEU A 96 -15.56 18.24 1.06
C LEU A 96 -14.50 18.37 2.16
N GLN A 97 -13.28 18.75 1.81
CA GLN A 97 -12.19 18.94 2.76
C GLN A 97 -12.23 20.34 3.35
N GLN A 98 -12.06 20.43 4.67
CA GLN A 98 -12.01 21.70 5.37
C GLN A 98 -10.73 22.49 5.03
N ASN A 99 -9.63 21.79 4.76
CA ASN A 99 -8.37 22.37 4.30
C ASN A 99 -7.88 21.57 3.09
N TYR A 100 -7.72 22.23 1.94
CA TYR A 100 -7.08 21.65 0.76
C TYR A 100 -5.79 22.42 0.48
N THR A 101 -4.64 21.81 0.75
CA THR A 101 -3.33 22.37 0.42
C THR A 101 -2.89 21.84 -0.94
N ASP A 102 -2.91 22.70 -1.95
CA ASP A 102 -2.36 22.37 -3.27
C ASP A 102 -0.85 22.67 -3.27
N HIS A 103 -0.02 21.65 -3.42
CA HIS A 103 1.43 21.82 -3.61
C HIS A 103 1.80 22.05 -5.09
N THR A 104 0.79 22.25 -5.95
CA THR A 104 0.96 22.48 -7.38
C THR A 104 0.00 23.57 -7.85
N SER A 105 0.53 24.75 -8.15
CA SER A 105 -0.28 25.76 -8.84
C SER A 105 -0.47 25.33 -10.30
N ALA A 106 -1.66 24.85 -10.64
CA ALA A 106 -2.10 24.59 -12.01
C ALA A 106 -1.13 23.76 -12.87
N GLY A 107 -0.62 22.63 -12.35
CA GLY A 107 0.23 21.71 -13.12
C GLY A 107 1.66 22.18 -13.35
N THR A 108 2.05 23.35 -12.82
CA THR A 108 3.45 23.75 -12.78
C THR A 108 3.99 23.38 -11.41
N GLN A 109 5.09 22.62 -11.38
CA GLN A 109 5.83 22.37 -10.13
C GLN A 109 6.13 23.74 -9.51
N LEU A 110 5.64 23.98 -8.28
CA LEU A 110 6.17 25.07 -7.49
C LEU A 110 7.67 24.79 -7.40
N GLN A 111 8.50 25.64 -7.99
CA GLN A 111 9.92 25.61 -7.73
C GLN A 111 10.03 25.70 -6.22
N LEU A 112 10.42 24.59 -5.59
CA LEU A 112 10.97 24.61 -4.25
C LEU A 112 12.12 25.59 -4.37
N ILE A 113 11.88 26.85 -4.03
CA ILE A 113 12.94 27.80 -3.82
C ILE A 113 13.60 27.23 -2.58
N ASP A 114 14.58 26.35 -2.79
CA ASP A 114 15.46 25.90 -1.74
C ASP A 114 15.90 27.17 -1.00
N PRO A 115 15.69 27.26 0.32
CA PRO A 115 15.98 28.47 1.08
C PRO A 115 17.44 28.91 0.91
N PHE A 116 18.32 27.96 0.56
CA PHE A 116 19.72 28.19 0.27
C PHE A 116 20.00 28.73 -1.14
N THR A 117 19.10 28.61 -2.11
CA THR A 117 19.32 29.09 -3.49
C THR A 117 19.31 30.60 -3.58
N GLN A 118 18.45 31.29 -2.81
CA GLN A 118 18.49 32.75 -2.72
C GLN A 118 19.73 33.25 -1.95
N ILE A 119 20.13 32.52 -0.90
CA ILE A 119 21.34 32.84 -0.12
C ILE A 119 22.59 32.68 -0.99
N ARG A 120 22.70 31.60 -1.76
CA ARG A 120 23.82 31.31 -2.69
C ARG A 120 23.96 32.39 -3.77
N LYS A 121 22.85 32.86 -4.35
CA LYS A 121 22.84 34.00 -5.29
C LYS A 121 23.35 35.30 -4.65
N ASN A 122 22.90 35.63 -3.45
CA ASN A 122 23.34 36.85 -2.76
C ASN A 122 24.82 36.80 -2.34
N HIS A 123 25.41 35.62 -2.18
CA HIS A 123 26.83 35.42 -1.86
C HIS A 123 27.70 35.08 -3.09
N GLY A 124 27.15 35.17 -4.31
CA GLY A 124 27.91 35.00 -5.55
C GLY A 124 28.44 33.58 -5.83
N ILE A 125 27.83 32.55 -5.22
CA ILE A 125 28.24 31.15 -5.40
C ILE A 125 27.43 30.58 -6.58
N ASN A 126 28.00 30.60 -7.79
CA ASN A 126 27.41 29.96 -8.96
C ASN A 126 27.70 28.45 -8.93
N GLU A 127 26.66 27.62 -9.03
CA GLU A 127 26.82 26.18 -9.28
C GLU A 127 27.61 26.01 -10.59
N GLN A 128 28.82 25.44 -10.49
CA GLN A 128 29.55 25.00 -11.67
C GLN A 128 28.74 23.84 -12.27
N THR A 129 28.03 24.12 -13.35
CA THR A 129 27.55 23.04 -14.22
C THR A 129 28.78 22.47 -14.92
N GLU A 130 29.25 21.32 -14.45
CA GLU A 130 30.16 20.48 -15.22
C GLU A 130 29.42 20.04 -16.49
N THR A 131 29.66 20.75 -17.58
CA THR A 131 29.50 20.19 -18.92
C THR A 131 30.67 19.24 -19.11
N GLY A 132 30.47 17.97 -18.76
CA GLY A 132 31.32 16.85 -19.18
C GLY A 132 30.76 16.25 -20.46
N ASP A 133 31.66 16.02 -21.42
CA ASP A 133 31.45 15.52 -22.78
C ASP A 133 30.61 14.23 -22.90
#